data_AF-A0A133YN46-F1
#
_entry.id   AF-A0A133YN46-F1
#
_cell.length_a   1.000
_cell.length_b   1.000
_cell.length_c   1.000
_cell.angle_alpha   90.00
_cell.angle_beta   90.00
_cell.angle_gamma   90.00
#
_symmetry.space_group_name_H-M   'P 1'
#
loop_
_entity.id
_entity.type
_entity.pdbx_description
1 polymer ?
#
loop_
_entity_poly.entity_id
_entity_poly.type
_entity_poly.pdbx_seq_one_letter_code
_entity_poly.pdbx_strand_id
1 'polypeptide(L)'
;MLDKKKNKDKNSNYIKRKVALSLSLALATTSSILLDSSNTLVKAKTLQEDKADSLKSSTNNENKDQDSSANIVFENPNKDDLQTLSDTLKNLPELVENNKKINDMDTIGDSKNVKEGEAKKIKEFAGWTSVNNGDFIIARKTKDGIFPLSMINTTIDDIVWLKEQALDRDSKYMLLLTETRTRINSQLPSCDGTEYQYLGEGPGVARALKGYDGIEKTFKAYSKENGSFAKVSFKTGYTGDMDGRKANYKVEIFAISNGKETPKDPIYSVSFDPSKDVKNDKMTVKKAEDGKGINDKIKISQSGRFTNPNITRKEFIGKDKAEEEIAKKENRPNGTSGSFESAEIELPKGIDSYKVRISCADSRFTGMSYQAWDEKYALPITGLDFSITQNTRNVAKMLLSKIYDKLMGSKEQDISKKTPDSIKKYEDKLNEIKTLLDSKELKSTKEYKDALNDVLEIKDHQLVSTETMAINEIERVAKEKIEEIKNNKNLSDKEKNDIIEKINNKKQKAIEEIEKAKDNAEILQKQASWVEEINKINPVGKDKAKAA
;
A
#
# COMPACT_ATOMS: atom_id res chain seq x y z
N MET A 1 26.24 68.40 -15.52
CA MET A 1 26.45 66.92 -15.51
C MET A 1 25.74 66.20 -14.34
N LEU A 2 24.78 66.80 -13.61
CA LEU A 2 24.09 66.15 -12.49
C LEU A 2 22.72 65.50 -12.81
N ASP A 3 22.10 65.78 -13.96
CA ASP A 3 20.74 65.27 -14.25
C ASP A 3 20.67 63.90 -14.96
N LYS A 4 21.79 63.39 -15.51
CA LYS A 4 21.80 62.05 -16.14
C LYS A 4 21.99 60.87 -15.15
N LYS A 5 22.44 61.12 -13.91
CA LYS A 5 22.58 60.06 -12.89
C LYS A 5 21.28 59.74 -12.15
N LYS A 6 20.47 60.74 -11.80
CA LYS A 6 19.17 60.53 -11.08
C LYS A 6 18.15 59.74 -11.88
N ASN A 7 18.18 59.80 -13.22
CA ASN A 7 17.22 59.09 -14.06
C ASN A 7 17.59 57.60 -14.31
N LYS A 8 18.88 57.24 -14.20
CA LYS A 8 19.34 55.84 -14.34
C LYS A 8 19.03 55.02 -13.08
N ASP A 9 19.12 55.64 -11.90
CA ASP A 9 18.84 54.98 -10.61
C ASP A 9 17.35 54.75 -10.35
N LYS A 10 16.47 55.66 -10.82
CA LYS A 10 15.01 55.46 -10.75
C LYS A 10 14.56 54.30 -11.65
N ASN A 11 15.14 54.17 -12.84
CA ASN A 11 14.78 53.10 -13.79
C ASN A 11 15.31 51.73 -13.33
N SER A 12 16.50 51.69 -12.73
CA SER A 12 17.07 50.46 -12.13
C SER A 12 16.26 49.97 -10.93
N ASN A 13 15.81 50.87 -10.05
CA ASN A 13 14.93 50.50 -8.92
C ASN A 13 13.53 50.07 -9.36
N TYR A 14 13.00 50.63 -10.45
CA TYR A 14 11.72 50.19 -11.01
C TYR A 14 11.80 48.78 -11.61
N ILE A 15 12.87 48.47 -12.34
CA ILE A 15 13.10 47.13 -12.89
C ILE A 15 13.35 46.10 -11.77
N LYS A 16 14.15 46.43 -10.75
CA LYS A 16 14.35 45.54 -9.59
C LYS A 16 13.06 45.27 -8.82
N ARG A 17 12.18 46.27 -8.65
CA ARG A 17 10.86 46.08 -8.03
C ARG A 17 9.94 45.24 -8.90
N LYS A 18 9.92 45.42 -10.22
CA LYS A 18 9.12 44.56 -11.12
C LYS A 18 9.60 43.11 -11.13
N VAL A 19 10.92 42.89 -11.14
CA VAL A 19 11.50 41.53 -11.08
C VAL A 19 11.23 40.87 -9.73
N ALA A 20 11.35 41.61 -8.62
CA ALA A 20 11.01 41.10 -7.29
C ALA A 20 9.51 40.78 -7.16
N LEU A 21 8.63 41.61 -7.75
CA LEU A 21 7.18 41.39 -7.75
C LEU A 21 6.79 40.19 -8.64
N SER A 22 7.45 40.00 -9.78
CA SER A 22 7.22 38.82 -10.63
C SER A 22 7.76 37.54 -9.99
N LEU A 23 8.87 37.62 -9.24
CA LEU A 23 9.43 36.48 -8.53
C LEU A 23 8.59 36.11 -7.30
N SER A 24 8.06 37.10 -6.57
CA SER A 24 7.14 36.85 -5.46
C SER A 24 5.79 36.32 -5.94
N LEU A 25 5.30 36.78 -7.10
CA LEU A 25 4.08 36.24 -7.70
C LEU A 25 4.28 34.80 -8.21
N ALA A 26 5.46 34.48 -8.77
CA ALA A 26 5.82 33.11 -9.17
C ALA A 26 6.02 32.17 -7.97
N LEU A 27 6.57 32.66 -6.86
CA LEU A 27 6.70 31.92 -5.59
C LEU A 27 5.33 31.71 -4.91
N ALA A 28 4.44 32.68 -5.00
CA ALA A 28 3.08 32.55 -4.52
C ALA A 28 2.27 31.55 -5.36
N THR A 29 2.36 31.60 -6.69
CA THR A 29 1.66 30.63 -7.55
C THR A 29 2.20 29.22 -7.40
N THR A 30 3.52 29.03 -7.29
CA THR A 30 4.11 27.71 -7.01
C THR A 30 3.74 27.17 -5.63
N SER A 31 3.69 28.03 -4.60
CA SER A 31 3.21 27.62 -3.27
C SER A 31 1.72 27.27 -3.27
N SER A 32 0.87 28.02 -3.99
CA SER A 32 -0.55 27.69 -4.15
C SER A 32 -0.76 26.39 -4.93
N ILE A 33 0.03 26.13 -5.98
CA ILE A 33 -0.02 24.87 -6.75
C ILE A 33 0.44 23.69 -5.88
N LEU A 34 1.45 23.87 -5.03
CA LEU A 34 1.92 22.83 -4.09
C LEU A 34 0.92 22.58 -2.96
N LEU A 35 0.26 23.62 -2.45
CA LEU A 35 -0.84 23.47 -1.47
C LEU A 35 -2.05 22.79 -2.09
N ASP A 36 -2.44 23.14 -3.33
CA ASP A 36 -3.56 22.49 -4.03
C ASP A 36 -3.25 21.04 -4.38
N SER A 37 -2.00 20.73 -4.77
CA SER A 37 -1.54 19.36 -5.03
C SER A 37 -1.51 18.53 -3.74
N SER A 38 -1.08 19.12 -2.62
CA SER A 38 -1.08 18.47 -1.31
C SER A 38 -2.50 18.26 -0.78
N ASN A 39 -3.39 19.25 -0.95
CA ASN A 39 -4.79 19.15 -0.59
C ASN A 39 -5.54 18.15 -1.47
N THR A 40 -5.23 18.03 -2.76
CA THR A 40 -5.82 16.98 -3.61
C THR A 40 -5.29 15.60 -3.27
N LEU A 41 -4.02 15.44 -2.88
CA LEU A 41 -3.47 14.18 -2.36
C LEU A 41 -4.09 13.78 -1.01
N VAL A 42 -4.28 14.74 -0.09
CA VAL A 42 -4.94 14.50 1.21
C VAL A 42 -6.43 14.19 0.99
N LYS A 43 -7.11 14.88 0.07
CA LYS A 43 -8.52 14.64 -0.28
C LYS A 43 -8.72 13.34 -1.05
N ALA A 44 -7.76 12.90 -1.87
CA ALA A 44 -7.77 11.58 -2.50
C ALA A 44 -7.53 10.45 -1.48
N LYS A 45 -6.70 10.71 -0.46
CA LYS A 45 -6.46 9.76 0.64
C LYS A 45 -7.68 9.65 1.57
N THR A 46 -8.33 10.76 1.89
CA THR A 46 -9.60 10.76 2.65
C THR A 46 -10.76 10.20 1.83
N LEU A 47 -10.87 10.45 0.52
CA LEU A 47 -11.90 9.79 -0.31
C LEU A 47 -11.67 8.29 -0.50
N GLN A 48 -10.43 7.79 -0.42
CA GLN A 48 -10.14 6.35 -0.39
C GLN A 48 -10.48 5.74 0.98
N GLU A 49 -10.22 6.45 2.08
CA GLU A 49 -10.58 6.01 3.43
C GLU A 49 -12.11 6.05 3.65
N ASP A 50 -12.81 7.09 3.17
CA ASP A 50 -14.26 7.24 3.27
C ASP A 50 -15.03 6.29 2.33
N LYS A 51 -14.49 5.97 1.14
CA LYS A 51 -15.07 4.93 0.26
C LYS A 51 -14.80 3.51 0.76
N ALA A 52 -13.74 3.30 1.54
CA ALA A 52 -13.53 2.02 2.23
C ALA A 52 -14.50 1.85 3.41
N ASP A 53 -14.94 2.95 4.04
CA ASP A 53 -15.96 2.90 5.09
C ASP A 53 -17.41 2.83 4.56
N SER A 54 -17.67 3.27 3.32
CA SER A 54 -19.02 3.27 2.73
C SER A 54 -19.49 1.92 2.14
N LEU A 55 -18.71 0.84 2.28
CA LEU A 55 -19.11 -0.52 1.86
C LEU A 55 -19.59 -1.41 3.04
N LYS A 56 -19.79 -0.84 4.23
CA LYS A 56 -20.43 -1.54 5.34
C LYS A 56 -21.96 -1.60 5.16
N SER A 57 -22.44 -2.78 4.75
CA SER A 57 -23.81 -3.27 4.97
C SER A 57 -23.74 -4.79 4.85
N SER A 58 -23.94 -5.59 5.89
CA SER A 58 -25.05 -5.58 6.85
C SER A 58 -24.65 -6.12 8.23
N THR A 59 -25.37 -5.63 9.23
CA THR A 59 -25.23 -5.84 10.67
C THR A 59 -25.37 -7.30 11.11
N ASN A 60 -24.40 -7.78 11.88
CA ASN A 60 -24.65 -8.64 13.05
C ASN A 60 -23.89 -8.05 14.24
N ASN A 61 -24.63 -7.79 15.32
CA ASN A 61 -24.10 -7.27 16.58
C ASN A 61 -23.21 -8.32 17.26
N GLU A 62 -21.90 -8.24 17.08
CA GLU A 62 -20.91 -8.86 17.98
C GLU A 62 -19.70 -7.92 18.19
N ASN A 63 -19.45 -7.55 19.45
CA ASN A 63 -18.27 -6.90 20.03
C ASN A 63 -17.56 -5.76 19.25
N LYS A 64 -17.77 -4.52 19.73
CA LYS A 64 -17.00 -3.30 19.37
C LYS A 64 -15.50 -3.32 19.75
N ASP A 65 -14.95 -4.47 20.15
CA ASP A 65 -13.52 -4.66 20.51
C ASP A 65 -12.77 -5.61 19.55
N GLN A 66 -13.43 -6.07 18.47
CA GLN A 66 -12.74 -6.87 17.44
C GLN A 66 -11.87 -5.98 16.55
N ASP A 67 -10.59 -6.33 16.44
CA ASP A 67 -9.65 -5.69 15.52
C ASP A 67 -10.10 -5.94 14.07
N SER A 68 -10.84 -5.00 13.51
CA SER A 68 -11.43 -5.11 12.17
C SER A 68 -10.36 -5.24 11.08
N SER A 69 -9.19 -4.62 11.26
CA SER A 69 -8.10 -4.68 10.28
C SER A 69 -7.55 -6.10 10.14
N ALA A 70 -7.52 -6.88 11.24
CA ALA A 70 -7.07 -8.26 11.21
C ALA A 70 -8.04 -9.22 10.52
N ASN A 71 -9.28 -8.80 10.25
CA ASN A 71 -10.36 -9.65 9.77
C ASN A 71 -10.88 -9.28 8.37
N ILE A 72 -10.11 -8.50 7.60
CA ILE A 72 -10.51 -8.10 6.24
C ILE A 72 -10.49 -9.33 5.31
N VAL A 73 -11.65 -9.63 4.72
CA VAL A 73 -11.84 -10.69 3.71
C VAL A 73 -12.52 -10.11 2.47
N PHE A 74 -12.29 -10.73 1.33
CA PHE A 74 -13.01 -10.46 0.11
C PHE A 74 -14.36 -11.18 0.12
N GLU A 75 -15.42 -10.41 -0.05
CA GLU A 75 -16.77 -10.93 -0.24
C GLU A 75 -17.10 -10.93 -1.73
N ASN A 76 -17.61 -12.05 -2.23
CA ASN A 76 -18.07 -12.12 -3.61
C ASN A 76 -19.27 -11.15 -3.80
N PRO A 77 -19.39 -10.52 -4.98
CA PRO A 77 -20.54 -9.66 -5.26
C PRO A 77 -21.84 -10.46 -5.23
N ASN A 78 -22.92 -9.80 -4.79
CA ASN A 78 -24.27 -10.40 -4.67
C ASN A 78 -24.87 -10.83 -6.01
N LYS A 79 -24.35 -10.30 -7.12
CA LYS A 79 -24.79 -10.64 -8.48
C LYS A 79 -23.57 -10.89 -9.36
N ASP A 80 -23.73 -11.85 -10.25
CA ASP A 80 -22.74 -12.23 -11.25
C ASP A 80 -23.10 -11.65 -12.63
N ASP A 81 -23.41 -10.34 -12.68
CA ASP A 81 -23.67 -9.58 -13.90
C ASP A 81 -22.51 -8.65 -14.25
N LEU A 82 -22.42 -8.25 -15.53
CA LEU A 82 -21.29 -7.49 -16.06
C LEU A 82 -21.05 -6.19 -15.27
N GLN A 83 -22.11 -5.46 -14.94
CA GLN A 83 -22.02 -4.18 -14.23
C GLN A 83 -21.48 -4.38 -12.82
N THR A 84 -22.11 -5.27 -12.05
CA THR A 84 -21.74 -5.53 -10.66
C THR A 84 -20.31 -6.05 -10.54
N LEU A 85 -19.91 -6.98 -11.41
CA LEU A 85 -18.55 -7.49 -11.44
C LEU A 85 -17.53 -6.40 -11.81
N SER A 86 -17.84 -5.58 -12.82
CA SER A 86 -16.98 -4.48 -13.27
C SER A 86 -16.76 -3.45 -12.18
N ASP A 87 -17.84 -3.05 -11.49
CA ASP A 87 -17.75 -2.10 -10.37
C ASP A 87 -16.97 -2.69 -9.19
N THR A 88 -17.14 -3.98 -8.93
CA THR A 88 -16.35 -4.68 -7.89
C THR A 88 -14.86 -4.65 -8.23
N LEU A 89 -14.48 -4.99 -9.47
CA LEU A 89 -13.08 -4.95 -9.90
C LEU A 89 -12.51 -3.53 -9.88
N LYS A 90 -13.25 -2.53 -10.41
CA LYS A 90 -12.82 -1.12 -10.41
C LYS A 90 -12.52 -0.59 -9.00
N ASN A 91 -13.34 -0.99 -8.02
CA ASN A 91 -13.20 -0.54 -6.63
C ASN A 91 -12.26 -1.40 -5.76
N LEU A 92 -11.78 -2.55 -6.25
CA LEU A 92 -10.90 -3.45 -5.50
C LEU A 92 -9.57 -2.75 -5.13
N PRO A 93 -9.15 -2.64 -3.86
CA PRO A 93 -7.88 -1.98 -3.52
C PRO A 93 -6.68 -2.79 -4.03
N GLU A 94 -5.53 -2.16 -4.24
CA GLU A 94 -4.30 -2.90 -4.63
C GLU A 94 -3.79 -3.79 -3.48
N LEU A 95 -3.80 -3.23 -2.27
CA LEU A 95 -3.36 -3.85 -1.02
C LEU A 95 -4.41 -3.62 0.07
N VAL A 96 -4.53 -4.56 0.99
CA VAL A 96 -5.24 -4.39 2.27
C VAL A 96 -4.23 -4.39 3.41
N GLU A 97 -4.36 -3.44 4.35
CA GLU A 97 -3.54 -3.36 5.57
C GLU A 97 -4.26 -4.06 6.72
N ASN A 98 -3.61 -5.09 7.27
CA ASN A 98 -4.17 -6.00 8.26
C ASN A 98 -3.74 -5.72 9.70
N ASN A 99 -2.84 -4.75 9.95
CA ASN A 99 -2.27 -4.51 11.28
C ASN A 99 -2.34 -3.04 11.73
N LYS A 100 -3.47 -2.36 11.45
CA LYS A 100 -3.60 -0.92 11.76
C LYS A 100 -3.51 -0.62 13.26
N LYS A 101 -4.12 -1.44 14.12
CA LYS A 101 -4.29 -1.17 15.56
C LYS A 101 -2.96 -0.93 16.29
N ILE A 102 -1.89 -1.65 15.96
CA ILE A 102 -0.61 -1.54 16.70
C ILE A 102 0.09 -0.19 16.49
N ASN A 103 -0.23 0.53 15.40
CA ASN A 103 0.40 1.82 15.10
C ASN A 103 0.02 2.93 16.09
N ASP A 104 -1.09 2.78 16.83
CA ASP A 104 -1.47 3.70 17.92
C ASP A 104 -0.78 3.33 19.24
N MET A 105 0.55 3.28 19.17
CA MET A 105 1.42 2.75 20.22
C MET A 105 1.26 3.52 21.55
N ASP A 106 1.16 4.85 21.49
CA ASP A 106 1.10 5.70 22.67
C ASP A 106 -0.24 5.56 23.41
N THR A 107 -1.35 5.64 22.69
CA THR A 107 -2.69 5.51 23.28
C THR A 107 -2.89 4.13 23.90
N ILE A 108 -2.48 3.07 23.18
CA ILE A 108 -2.58 1.70 23.69
C ILE A 108 -1.61 1.49 24.84
N GLY A 109 -0.40 2.06 24.77
CA GLY A 109 0.59 2.03 25.85
C GLY A 109 0.09 2.66 27.15
N ASP A 110 -0.56 3.81 27.06
CA ASP A 110 -1.16 4.50 28.22
C ASP A 110 -2.17 3.59 28.96
N SER A 111 -2.96 2.79 28.22
CA SER A 111 -3.90 1.83 28.82
C SER A 111 -3.23 0.71 29.64
N LYS A 112 -1.94 0.44 29.43
CA LYS A 112 -1.20 -0.62 30.14
C LYS A 112 -0.70 -0.17 31.53
N ASN A 113 -0.87 1.12 31.86
CA ASN A 113 -0.52 1.71 33.16
C ASN A 113 0.94 1.48 33.55
N VAL A 114 1.86 1.66 32.60
CA VAL A 114 3.30 1.62 32.85
C VAL A 114 3.74 3.00 33.35
N LYS A 115 4.43 3.05 34.49
CA LYS A 115 5.00 4.29 35.02
C LYS A 115 6.16 4.76 34.14
N GLU A 116 6.42 6.07 34.14
CA GLU A 116 7.58 6.62 33.43
C GLU A 116 8.88 6.01 33.94
N GLY A 117 9.78 5.66 33.02
CA GLY A 117 11.03 5.00 33.36
C GLY A 117 10.89 3.53 33.78
N GLU A 118 9.69 2.94 33.70
CA GLU A 118 9.46 1.56 34.09
C GLU A 118 9.16 0.66 32.89
N ALA A 119 9.30 -0.65 33.14
CA ALA A 119 8.91 -1.71 32.23
C ALA A 119 7.95 -2.68 32.92
N LYS A 120 7.09 -3.33 32.13
CA LYS A 120 6.05 -4.22 32.66
C LYS A 120 5.88 -5.43 31.76
N LYS A 121 5.79 -6.61 32.38
CA LYS A 121 5.42 -7.87 31.72
C LYS A 121 3.95 -7.83 31.31
N ILE A 122 3.68 -8.17 30.06
CA ILE A 122 2.35 -8.21 29.47
C ILE A 122 2.22 -9.44 28.56
N LYS A 123 0.97 -9.83 28.32
CA LYS A 123 0.62 -10.94 27.43
C LYS A 123 -0.08 -10.51 26.14
N GLU A 124 -0.52 -9.26 26.07
CA GLU A 124 -1.28 -8.74 24.94
C GLU A 124 -0.99 -7.25 24.72
N PHE A 125 -0.84 -6.87 23.45
CA PHE A 125 -0.77 -5.49 22.99
C PHE A 125 -1.34 -5.36 21.56
N ALA A 126 -2.41 -4.58 21.39
CA ALA A 126 -3.02 -4.32 20.08
C ALA A 126 -3.41 -5.58 19.27
N GLY A 127 -3.87 -6.63 19.96
CA GLY A 127 -4.24 -7.94 19.39
C GLY A 127 -3.04 -8.87 19.16
N TRP A 128 -1.81 -8.44 19.40
CA TRP A 128 -0.64 -9.33 19.44
C TRP A 128 -0.53 -9.95 20.82
N THR A 129 -0.43 -11.27 20.87
CA THR A 129 -0.32 -12.04 22.10
C THR A 129 1.05 -12.69 22.25
N SER A 130 1.44 -13.04 23.48
CA SER A 130 2.63 -13.84 23.71
C SER A 130 2.50 -15.24 23.12
N VAL A 131 3.61 -15.76 22.59
CA VAL A 131 3.71 -17.14 22.12
C VAL A 131 3.71 -18.10 23.33
N ASN A 132 3.07 -19.26 23.20
CA ASN A 132 3.02 -20.31 24.24
C ASN A 132 2.53 -19.85 25.63
N ASN A 133 1.65 -18.83 25.68
CA ASN A 133 1.21 -18.20 26.93
C ASN A 133 2.37 -17.62 27.77
N GLY A 134 3.48 -17.32 27.12
CA GLY A 134 4.65 -16.65 27.69
C GLY A 134 4.38 -15.18 28.01
N ASP A 135 5.44 -14.38 28.09
CA ASP A 135 5.37 -12.94 28.33
C ASP A 135 6.23 -12.18 27.31
N PHE A 136 5.90 -10.91 27.13
CA PHE A 136 6.77 -9.90 26.54
C PHE A 136 6.63 -8.62 27.35
N ILE A 137 7.46 -7.62 27.05
CA ILE A 137 7.60 -6.44 27.90
C ILE A 137 7.09 -5.22 27.15
N ILE A 138 6.43 -4.32 27.88
CA ILE A 138 6.24 -2.94 27.46
C ILE A 138 7.04 -2.02 28.38
N ALA A 139 7.86 -1.15 27.79
CA ALA A 139 8.63 -0.14 28.50
C ALA A 139 8.12 1.26 28.13
N ARG A 140 8.12 2.17 29.11
CA ARG A 140 7.76 3.58 28.92
C ARG A 140 9.00 4.46 29.16
N LYS A 141 9.17 5.47 28.32
CA LYS A 141 10.21 6.48 28.50
C LYS A 141 10.14 7.16 29.87
N THR A 142 11.28 7.64 30.34
CA THR A 142 11.39 8.53 31.49
C THR A 142 10.80 9.91 31.19
N LYS A 143 10.61 10.73 32.23
CA LYS A 143 10.27 12.17 32.10
C LYS A 143 11.24 12.93 31.20
N ASP A 144 12.50 12.50 31.14
CA ASP A 144 13.57 13.11 30.34
C ASP A 144 13.65 12.49 28.92
N GLY A 145 12.67 11.66 28.56
CA GLY A 145 12.45 11.15 27.21
C GLY A 145 13.44 10.07 26.75
N ILE A 146 14.25 9.48 27.64
CA ILE A 146 15.04 8.27 27.32
C ILE A 146 14.24 7.01 27.63
N PHE A 147 14.60 5.89 27.03
CA PHE A 147 14.12 4.59 27.50
C PHE A 147 14.86 4.17 28.79
N PRO A 148 14.22 3.36 29.66
CA PRO A 148 14.78 2.99 30.96
C PRO A 148 16.14 2.29 30.91
N LEU A 149 16.86 2.30 32.03
CA LEU A 149 18.15 1.60 32.20
C LEU A 149 18.07 0.09 31.91
N SER A 150 16.89 -0.51 32.05
CA SER A 150 16.64 -1.93 31.72
C SER A 150 16.72 -2.23 30.21
N MET A 151 16.69 -1.20 29.35
CA MET A 151 16.86 -1.31 27.89
C MET A 151 18.25 -0.88 27.40
N ILE A 152 19.22 -0.72 28.30
CA ILE A 152 20.60 -0.37 27.97
C ILE A 152 21.53 -1.42 28.58
N ASN A 153 22.50 -1.88 27.80
CA ASN A 153 23.46 -2.87 28.25
C ASN A 153 24.30 -2.33 29.43
N THR A 154 24.43 -3.15 30.48
CA THR A 154 25.27 -2.83 31.65
C THR A 154 26.11 -4.01 32.07
N THR A 155 27.42 -3.82 32.20
CA THR A 155 28.34 -4.89 32.63
C THR A 155 28.35 -5.06 34.15
N ILE A 156 29.06 -6.08 34.61
CA ILE A 156 29.18 -6.45 36.03
C ILE A 156 29.73 -5.33 36.92
N ASP A 157 30.55 -4.45 36.38
CA ASP A 157 31.14 -3.29 37.05
C ASP A 157 30.32 -2.01 36.88
N ASP A 158 29.03 -2.15 36.51
CA ASP A 158 28.07 -1.05 36.33
C ASP A 158 28.51 0.00 35.31
N ILE A 159 29.22 -0.45 34.27
CA ILE A 159 29.43 0.37 33.07
C ILE A 159 28.17 0.25 32.21
N VAL A 160 27.54 1.38 31.94
CA VAL A 160 26.42 1.54 31.01
C VAL A 160 26.97 1.87 29.63
N TRP A 161 26.64 1.08 28.61
CA TRP A 161 27.10 1.30 27.23
C TRP A 161 26.06 2.08 26.43
N LEU A 162 26.34 3.36 26.18
CA LEU A 162 25.37 4.34 25.70
C LEU A 162 25.16 4.31 24.18
N LYS A 163 26.18 3.87 23.44
CA LYS A 163 26.14 3.79 21.97
C LYS A 163 25.50 2.51 21.45
N GLU A 164 25.47 1.45 22.25
CA GLU A 164 25.01 0.11 21.87
C GLU A 164 23.48 -0.07 21.90
N GLN A 165 22.73 1.03 21.96
CA GLN A 165 21.27 1.04 21.89
C GLN A 165 20.81 1.73 20.58
N ALA A 166 20.35 0.93 19.64
CA ALA A 166 19.85 1.36 18.34
C ALA A 166 18.38 0.94 18.18
N LEU A 167 17.46 1.89 18.24
CA LEU A 167 16.02 1.63 18.24
C LEU A 167 15.22 2.86 17.80
N ASP A 168 13.93 2.67 17.53
CA ASP A 168 13.02 3.77 17.21
C ASP A 168 12.69 4.58 18.47
N ARG A 169 12.64 5.91 18.36
CA ARG A 169 12.41 6.81 19.51
C ARG A 169 11.20 7.70 19.30
N ASP A 170 10.32 7.40 18.35
CA ASP A 170 9.21 8.31 18.04
C ASP A 170 8.03 8.12 19.01
N SER A 171 7.82 6.91 19.53
CA SER A 171 6.80 6.61 20.55
C SER A 171 7.32 6.75 22.00
N LYS A 172 6.42 7.01 22.96
CA LYS A 172 6.68 6.92 24.41
C LYS A 172 6.91 5.49 24.89
N TYR A 173 6.41 4.51 24.15
CA TYR A 173 6.42 3.11 24.53
C TYR A 173 7.20 2.25 23.54
N MET A 174 7.72 1.14 24.03
CA MET A 174 8.39 0.13 23.22
C MET A 174 8.09 -1.26 23.74
N LEU A 175 7.88 -2.21 22.82
CA LEU A 175 7.79 -3.62 23.17
C LEU A 175 9.18 -4.25 23.13
N LEU A 176 9.45 -5.20 24.04
CA LEU A 176 10.67 -6.00 24.03
C LEU A 176 10.28 -7.47 24.08
N LEU A 177 10.85 -8.27 23.18
CA LEU A 177 10.44 -9.66 23.01
C LEU A 177 11.12 -10.62 23.99
N THR A 178 12.17 -10.18 24.68
CA THR A 178 12.95 -11.02 25.60
C THR A 178 13.35 -10.31 26.88
N GLU A 179 13.39 -11.07 27.98
CA GLU A 179 14.08 -10.71 29.22
C GLU A 179 15.34 -11.58 29.36
N THR A 180 16.49 -10.95 29.55
CA THR A 180 17.76 -11.63 29.78
C THR A 180 17.84 -12.11 31.23
N ARG A 181 18.40 -13.31 31.43
CA ARG A 181 18.76 -13.81 32.75
C ARG A 181 20.02 -13.09 33.23
N THR A 182 19.86 -12.32 34.29
CA THR A 182 20.88 -11.51 34.96
C THR A 182 21.04 -11.92 36.42
N ARG A 183 21.78 -11.14 37.23
CA ARG A 183 22.01 -11.48 38.65
C ARG A 183 20.70 -11.46 39.47
N ILE A 184 19.83 -10.48 39.23
CA ILE A 184 18.61 -10.27 40.02
C ILE A 184 17.57 -11.38 39.82
N ASN A 185 17.49 -11.93 38.61
CA ASN A 185 16.57 -13.01 38.24
C ASN A 185 17.30 -14.35 38.04
N SER A 186 18.51 -14.49 38.62
CA SER A 186 19.38 -15.66 38.46
C SER A 186 18.74 -16.98 38.90
N GLN A 187 17.75 -16.95 39.80
CA GLN A 187 17.04 -18.14 40.26
C GLN A 187 15.94 -18.60 39.29
N LEU A 188 15.54 -17.77 38.32
CA LEU A 188 14.53 -18.11 37.34
C LEU A 188 15.13 -18.98 36.22
N PRO A 189 14.37 -19.91 35.62
CA PRO A 189 14.86 -20.81 34.58
C PRO A 189 15.24 -20.06 33.30
N SER A 190 16.34 -20.45 32.64
CA SER A 190 16.71 -19.97 31.31
C SER A 190 15.90 -20.67 30.21
N CYS A 191 15.95 -20.11 29.00
CA CYS A 191 15.32 -20.65 27.80
C CYS A 191 15.71 -22.10 27.48
N ASP A 192 16.90 -22.55 27.87
CA ASP A 192 17.42 -23.90 27.65
C ASP A 192 17.52 -24.74 28.94
N GLY A 193 17.05 -24.21 30.08
CA GLY A 193 17.01 -24.90 31.37
C GLY A 193 18.36 -25.03 32.09
N THR A 194 19.44 -24.42 31.60
CA THR A 194 20.72 -24.40 32.31
C THR A 194 20.64 -23.58 33.59
N GLU A 195 21.55 -23.80 34.53
CA GLU A 195 21.68 -22.93 35.72
C GLU A 195 22.40 -21.62 35.38
N TYR A 196 22.21 -20.60 36.22
CA TYR A 196 22.88 -19.32 36.06
C TYR A 196 24.36 -19.47 36.38
N GLN A 197 25.23 -19.10 35.44
CA GLN A 197 26.65 -18.96 35.70
C GLN A 197 26.97 -17.51 35.99
N TYR A 198 27.59 -17.25 37.14
CA TYR A 198 28.04 -15.91 37.49
C TYR A 198 29.26 -15.46 36.65
N LEU A 199 30.09 -16.42 36.22
CA LEU A 199 31.23 -16.23 35.31
C LEU A 199 31.30 -17.42 34.36
N GLY A 200 31.82 -17.19 33.15
CA GLY A 200 32.20 -18.27 32.24
C GLY A 200 31.07 -18.80 31.36
N GLU A 201 30.02 -18.02 31.11
CA GLU A 201 28.98 -18.39 30.13
C GLU A 201 29.52 -18.54 28.69
N GLY A 202 30.67 -17.92 28.41
CA GLY A 202 31.31 -17.88 27.12
C GLY A 202 31.06 -16.58 26.36
N PRO A 203 31.85 -16.29 25.30
CA PRO A 203 31.75 -15.03 24.57
C PRO A 203 30.36 -14.78 23.99
N GLY A 204 29.77 -13.64 24.35
CA GLY A 204 28.46 -13.18 23.88
C GLY A 204 27.24 -13.95 24.40
N VAL A 205 27.44 -15.00 25.20
CA VAL A 205 26.34 -15.82 25.74
C VAL A 205 25.59 -15.04 26.82
N ALA A 206 24.31 -14.80 26.56
CA ALA A 206 23.38 -14.21 27.50
C ALA A 206 21.99 -14.76 27.23
N ARG A 207 21.58 -15.70 28.09
CA ARG A 207 20.34 -16.45 27.88
C ARG A 207 19.15 -15.61 28.29
N ALA A 208 18.09 -15.68 27.49
CA ALA A 208 16.77 -15.24 27.90
C ALA A 208 16.25 -16.13 29.04
N LEU A 209 15.35 -15.58 29.85
CA LEU A 209 14.49 -16.37 30.72
C LEU A 209 13.54 -17.25 29.91
N LYS A 210 13.12 -18.38 30.49
CA LYS A 210 12.08 -19.23 29.92
C LYS A 210 10.75 -18.48 29.84
N GLY A 211 10.00 -18.68 28.75
CA GLY A 211 8.66 -18.09 28.55
C GLY A 211 8.67 -16.77 27.77
N TYR A 212 9.80 -16.39 27.18
CA TYR A 212 9.91 -15.23 26.29
C TYR A 212 10.07 -15.68 24.83
N ASP A 213 9.00 -16.25 24.28
CA ASP A 213 8.99 -16.87 22.95
C ASP A 213 8.57 -15.89 21.84
N GLY A 214 8.46 -14.60 22.15
CA GLY A 214 8.06 -13.54 21.24
C GLY A 214 6.55 -13.27 21.22
N ILE A 215 6.11 -12.63 20.13
CA ILE A 215 4.71 -12.22 19.91
C ILE A 215 4.14 -12.92 18.67
N GLU A 216 2.84 -13.19 18.68
CA GLU A 216 2.11 -13.68 17.52
C GLU A 216 0.72 -13.06 17.39
N LYS A 217 0.22 -13.00 16.14
CA LYS A 217 -1.13 -12.54 15.81
C LYS A 217 -1.66 -13.26 14.58
N THR A 218 -2.95 -13.58 14.61
CA THR A 218 -3.64 -14.24 13.49
C THR A 218 -4.45 -13.23 12.70
N PHE A 219 -4.37 -13.32 11.37
CA PHE A 219 -5.06 -12.48 10.40
C PHE A 219 -5.87 -13.34 9.45
N LYS A 220 -7.05 -12.88 9.02
CA LYS A 220 -7.84 -13.59 7.99
C LYS A 220 -7.12 -13.54 6.64
N ALA A 221 -7.19 -14.65 5.91
CA ALA A 221 -6.74 -14.68 4.53
C ALA A 221 -7.74 -13.90 3.68
N TYR A 222 -7.25 -12.96 2.86
CA TYR A 222 -8.11 -12.06 2.10
C TYR A 222 -9.03 -12.81 1.14
N SER A 223 -8.56 -13.88 0.50
CA SER A 223 -9.41 -14.75 -0.31
C SER A 223 -9.06 -16.20 -0.10
N LYS A 224 -9.96 -16.95 0.54
CA LYS A 224 -9.82 -18.40 0.72
C LYS A 224 -9.82 -19.13 -0.63
N GLU A 225 -10.75 -18.80 -1.51
CA GLU A 225 -10.94 -19.51 -2.78
C GLU A 225 -9.81 -19.25 -3.78
N ASN A 226 -9.26 -18.03 -3.79
CA ASN A 226 -8.26 -17.64 -4.78
C ASN A 226 -6.84 -17.56 -4.23
N GLY A 227 -6.66 -17.61 -2.91
CA GLY A 227 -5.39 -17.31 -2.24
C GLY A 227 -5.04 -15.82 -2.32
N SER A 228 -3.95 -15.45 -1.69
CA SER A 228 -3.41 -14.07 -1.71
C SER A 228 -1.90 -14.11 -1.48
N PHE A 229 -1.25 -12.94 -1.39
CA PHE A 229 0.13 -12.86 -0.94
C PHE A 229 0.24 -11.84 0.17
N ALA A 230 0.91 -12.20 1.25
CA ALA A 230 1.15 -11.35 2.40
C ALA A 230 2.56 -10.72 2.35
N LYS A 231 2.72 -9.59 3.05
CA LYS A 231 4.01 -8.98 3.37
C LYS A 231 4.02 -8.52 4.83
N VAL A 232 5.20 -8.60 5.44
CA VAL A 232 5.45 -8.18 6.82
C VAL A 232 6.58 -7.14 6.80
N SER A 233 6.35 -5.98 7.42
CA SER A 233 7.40 -4.98 7.63
C SER A 233 7.30 -4.31 8.99
N PHE A 234 8.45 -3.99 9.58
CA PHE A 234 8.54 -3.31 10.87
C PHE A 234 9.93 -2.70 11.08
N LYS A 235 10.03 -1.72 11.98
CA LYS A 235 11.31 -1.17 12.43
C LYS A 235 12.03 -2.13 13.36
N THR A 236 13.34 -2.28 13.18
CA THR A 236 14.19 -3.20 13.95
C THR A 236 15.20 -2.44 14.80
N GLY A 237 15.83 -3.12 15.76
CA GLY A 237 16.86 -2.53 16.59
C GLY A 237 17.53 -3.53 17.53
N TYR A 238 18.32 -3.00 18.46
CA TYR A 238 18.94 -3.74 19.55
C TYR A 238 19.17 -2.80 20.74
N THR A 239 19.18 -3.39 21.94
CA THR A 239 19.31 -2.69 23.22
C THR A 239 20.71 -2.83 23.83
N GLY A 240 21.56 -3.65 23.22
CA GLY A 240 22.90 -3.93 23.70
C GLY A 240 23.73 -4.74 22.72
N ASP A 241 25.02 -4.81 23.03
CA ASP A 241 25.99 -5.70 22.42
C ASP A 241 26.71 -6.50 23.51
N MET A 242 26.84 -7.81 23.31
CA MET A 242 27.67 -8.65 24.16
C MET A 242 28.75 -9.35 23.32
N ASP A 243 29.99 -8.90 23.46
CA ASP A 243 31.17 -9.42 22.75
C ASP A 243 30.98 -9.49 21.22
N GLY A 244 30.40 -8.44 20.64
CA GLY A 244 30.09 -8.31 19.22
C GLY A 244 28.79 -9.02 18.79
N ARG A 245 28.00 -9.54 19.74
CA ARG A 245 26.73 -10.22 19.46
C ARG A 245 25.54 -9.40 19.94
N LYS A 246 24.59 -9.22 19.04
CA LYS A 246 23.28 -8.60 19.28
C LYS A 246 22.20 -9.67 19.20
N ALA A 247 21.03 -9.41 19.77
CA ALA A 247 19.90 -10.30 19.60
C ALA A 247 19.42 -10.29 18.14
N ASN A 248 19.22 -11.47 17.58
CA ASN A 248 18.70 -11.64 16.23
C ASN A 248 17.18 -11.83 16.25
N TYR A 249 16.50 -11.30 15.24
CA TYR A 249 15.07 -11.51 15.04
C TYR A 249 14.80 -12.78 14.25
N LYS A 250 13.70 -13.45 14.56
CA LYS A 250 13.09 -14.49 13.73
C LYS A 250 11.67 -14.09 13.38
N VAL A 251 11.32 -14.19 12.09
CA VAL A 251 9.99 -13.90 11.56
C VAL A 251 9.46 -15.16 10.91
N GLU A 252 8.30 -15.62 11.37
CA GLU A 252 7.64 -16.83 10.89
C GLU A 252 6.19 -16.53 10.50
N ILE A 253 5.71 -17.21 9.46
CA ILE A 253 4.31 -17.16 9.05
C ILE A 253 3.79 -18.58 8.89
N PHE A 254 2.64 -18.84 9.51
CA PHE A 254 1.97 -20.14 9.47
C PHE A 254 0.62 -19.99 8.78
N ALA A 255 0.35 -20.84 7.79
CA ALA A 255 -0.99 -20.95 7.22
C ALA A 255 -1.91 -21.70 8.19
N ILE A 256 -3.17 -21.28 8.30
CA ILE A 256 -4.17 -21.88 9.17
C ILE A 256 -5.38 -22.29 8.34
N SER A 257 -5.72 -23.58 8.41
CA SER A 257 -6.90 -24.16 7.77
C SER A 257 -7.72 -24.91 8.82
N ASN A 258 -9.03 -24.69 8.85
CA ASN A 258 -9.95 -25.29 9.82
C ASN A 258 -9.47 -25.10 11.28
N GLY A 259 -8.93 -23.92 11.58
CA GLY A 259 -8.43 -23.55 12.91
C GLY A 259 -7.11 -24.21 13.32
N LYS A 260 -6.40 -24.91 12.42
CA LYS A 260 -5.11 -25.55 12.70
C LYS A 260 -4.03 -25.06 11.76
N GLU A 261 -2.81 -24.88 12.29
CA GLU A 261 -1.61 -24.62 11.49
C GLU A 261 -1.42 -25.78 10.49
N THR A 262 -1.52 -25.47 9.21
CA THR A 262 -1.45 -26.44 8.12
C THR A 262 -0.73 -25.79 6.93
N PRO A 263 0.50 -26.22 6.58
CA PRO A 263 1.30 -27.27 7.23
C PRO A 263 1.75 -26.89 8.66
N LYS A 264 2.26 -27.87 9.41
CA LYS A 264 2.81 -27.67 10.77
C LYS A 264 4.04 -26.75 10.76
N ASP A 265 4.84 -26.84 9.70
CA ASP A 265 5.99 -25.96 9.50
C ASP A 265 5.54 -24.61 8.95
N PRO A 266 6.26 -23.52 9.27
CA PRO A 266 5.93 -22.21 8.74
C PRO A 266 6.09 -22.18 7.21
N ILE A 267 5.14 -21.54 6.53
CA ILE A 267 5.21 -21.28 5.08
C ILE A 267 6.27 -20.21 4.74
N TYR A 268 6.73 -19.47 5.74
CA TYR A 268 7.83 -18.52 5.64
C TYR A 268 8.58 -18.47 6.97
N SER A 269 9.91 -18.57 6.93
CA SER A 269 10.77 -18.43 8.11
C SER A 269 12.11 -17.83 7.71
N VAL A 270 12.48 -16.73 8.37
CA VAL A 270 13.79 -16.09 8.24
C VAL A 270 14.31 -15.67 9.61
N SER A 271 15.63 -15.54 9.71
CA SER A 271 16.30 -14.94 10.85
C SER A 271 17.35 -13.96 10.37
N PHE A 272 17.53 -12.86 11.10
CA PHE A 272 18.48 -11.83 10.72
C PHE A 272 19.07 -11.09 11.91
N ASP A 273 20.28 -10.58 11.70
CA ASP A 273 20.98 -9.69 12.60
C ASP A 273 20.56 -8.24 12.28
N PRO A 274 19.97 -7.49 13.22
CA PRO A 274 19.48 -6.14 12.97
C PRO A 274 20.60 -5.14 12.68
N SER A 275 21.87 -5.48 12.92
CA SER A 275 23.03 -4.61 12.64
C SER A 275 23.61 -4.78 11.23
N LYS A 276 23.02 -5.63 10.39
CA LYS A 276 23.52 -5.94 9.04
C LYS A 276 22.47 -5.67 7.97
N ASP A 277 22.91 -5.06 6.89
CA ASP A 277 22.10 -4.95 5.68
C ASP A 277 21.97 -6.33 5.03
N VAL A 278 20.76 -6.70 4.64
CA VAL A 278 20.49 -7.94 3.91
C VAL A 278 19.53 -7.63 2.78
N LYS A 279 19.80 -8.15 1.58
CA LYS A 279 18.85 -8.13 0.48
C LYS A 279 18.97 -9.45 -0.29
N ASN A 280 17.90 -10.23 -0.27
CA ASN A 280 17.81 -11.49 -1.00
C ASN A 280 16.38 -11.73 -1.48
N ASP A 281 16.11 -12.93 -2.00
CA ASP A 281 14.81 -13.39 -2.49
C ASP A 281 13.73 -13.50 -1.42
N LYS A 282 14.10 -13.53 -0.14
CA LYS A 282 13.17 -13.69 1.00
C LYS A 282 12.92 -12.42 1.77
N MET A 283 13.87 -11.50 1.86
CA MET A 283 13.76 -10.31 2.70
C MET A 283 14.70 -9.17 2.28
N THR A 284 14.35 -7.98 2.74
CA THR A 284 15.23 -6.81 2.81
C THR A 284 15.33 -6.34 4.26
N VAL A 285 16.56 -6.21 4.75
CA VAL A 285 16.89 -5.64 6.05
C VAL A 285 17.78 -4.42 5.82
N LYS A 286 17.40 -3.29 6.40
CA LYS A 286 18.28 -2.13 6.57
C LYS A 286 18.79 -2.15 8.00
N LYS A 287 20.10 -2.07 8.18
CA LYS A 287 20.72 -2.16 9.50
C LYS A 287 20.29 -1.00 10.43
N ALA A 288 20.20 -1.32 11.70
CA ALA A 288 20.22 -0.37 12.81
C ALA A 288 21.68 0.00 13.13
N GLU A 289 21.95 1.26 13.47
CA GLU A 289 23.32 1.74 13.72
C GLU A 289 23.51 2.22 15.16
N ASP A 290 24.71 1.97 15.68
CA ASP A 290 25.12 2.46 17.00
C ASP A 290 25.07 4.00 17.07
N GLY A 291 24.93 4.49 18.29
CA GLY A 291 24.96 5.91 18.60
C GLY A 291 26.30 6.56 18.26
N LYS A 292 26.25 7.87 18.01
CA LYS A 292 27.41 8.74 17.77
C LYS A 292 27.57 9.80 18.86
N GLY A 293 27.00 9.54 20.04
CA GLY A 293 27.10 10.40 21.22
C GLY A 293 28.55 10.69 21.64
N ILE A 294 28.72 11.70 22.49
CA ILE A 294 30.05 12.14 22.95
C ILE A 294 30.68 11.04 23.82
N ASN A 295 29.93 10.58 24.82
CA ASN A 295 30.39 9.51 25.71
C ASN A 295 29.90 8.16 25.22
N ASP A 296 30.82 7.19 25.18
CA ASP A 296 30.51 5.80 24.83
C ASP A 296 29.85 5.07 26.01
N LYS A 297 30.21 5.47 27.22
CA LYS A 297 29.83 4.80 28.46
C LYS A 297 29.87 5.72 29.67
N ILE A 298 29.14 5.34 30.71
CA ILE A 298 29.21 5.94 32.05
C ILE A 298 29.27 4.85 33.11
N LYS A 299 29.70 5.21 34.32
CA LYS A 299 29.69 4.32 35.47
C LYS A 299 28.66 4.80 36.50
N ILE A 300 27.82 3.88 36.99
CA ILE A 300 26.70 4.21 37.89
C ILE A 300 26.87 3.65 39.30
N SER A 301 28.00 3.01 39.60
CA SER A 301 28.34 2.55 40.95
C SER A 301 29.87 2.46 41.17
N GLN A 302 30.29 2.16 42.40
CA GLN A 302 31.69 1.84 42.72
C GLN A 302 32.01 0.35 42.63
N SER A 303 31.12 -0.47 42.04
CA SER A 303 31.37 -1.90 41.85
C SER A 303 32.58 -2.12 40.91
N GLY A 304 33.42 -3.09 41.27
CA GLY A 304 34.58 -3.47 40.47
C GLY A 304 34.27 -4.62 39.51
N ARG A 305 35.20 -4.92 38.61
CA ARG A 305 35.08 -6.07 37.69
C ARG A 305 35.27 -7.42 38.39
N PHE A 306 36.02 -7.42 39.49
CA PHE A 306 36.29 -8.60 40.31
C PHE A 306 35.25 -8.71 41.43
N THR A 307 34.07 -9.21 41.08
CA THR A 307 33.04 -9.57 42.05
C THR A 307 33.00 -11.10 42.25
N ASN A 308 32.16 -11.56 43.18
CA ASN A 308 31.80 -12.96 43.35
C ASN A 308 30.26 -13.03 43.48
N PRO A 309 29.63 -14.24 43.44
CA PRO A 309 28.18 -14.35 43.51
C PRO A 309 27.54 -13.66 44.73
N ASN A 310 28.26 -13.60 45.85
CA ASN A 310 27.78 -13.07 47.13
C ASN A 310 28.08 -11.58 47.34
N ILE A 311 28.79 -10.91 46.43
CA ILE A 311 29.06 -9.48 46.54
C ILE A 311 27.79 -8.68 46.24
N THR A 312 27.54 -7.68 47.09
CA THR A 312 26.50 -6.65 46.91
C THR A 312 27.00 -5.51 46.03
N ARG A 313 26.07 -4.86 45.33
CA ARG A 313 26.34 -3.70 44.47
C ARG A 313 26.86 -2.55 45.33
N LYS A 314 28.05 -2.04 45.05
CA LYS A 314 28.70 -1.01 45.89
C LYS A 314 28.34 0.39 45.41
N GLU A 315 27.80 1.20 46.32
CA GLU A 315 27.54 2.64 46.08
C GLU A 315 26.82 2.92 44.75
N PHE A 316 25.79 2.15 44.46
CA PHE A 316 24.92 2.43 43.33
C PHE A 316 24.22 3.77 43.54
N ILE A 317 24.31 4.67 42.55
CA ILE A 317 23.74 6.01 42.64
C ILE A 317 22.19 6.01 42.68
N GLY A 318 21.57 4.85 42.41
CA GLY A 318 20.13 4.68 42.30
C GLY A 318 19.67 4.79 40.85
N LYS A 319 18.59 4.07 40.52
CA LYS A 319 18.05 3.97 39.15
C LYS A 319 17.71 5.34 38.58
N ASP A 320 16.95 6.15 39.32
CA ASP A 320 16.51 7.46 38.85
C ASP A 320 17.69 8.39 38.54
N LYS A 321 18.69 8.44 39.43
CA LYS A 321 19.91 9.23 39.20
C LYS A 321 20.71 8.70 38.02
N ALA A 322 20.80 7.38 37.85
CA ALA A 322 21.46 6.80 36.69
C ALA A 322 20.75 7.19 35.38
N GLU A 323 19.42 7.18 35.36
CA GLU A 323 18.63 7.60 34.20
C GLU A 323 18.73 9.11 33.92
N GLU A 324 18.81 9.95 34.97
CA GLU A 324 19.10 11.38 34.84
C GLU A 324 20.51 11.63 34.25
N GLU A 325 21.52 10.87 34.68
CA GLU A 325 22.87 10.91 34.09
C GLU A 325 22.87 10.48 32.63
N ILE A 326 22.12 9.43 32.27
CA ILE A 326 21.97 8.97 30.88
C ILE A 326 21.27 10.01 30.02
N ALA A 327 20.29 10.73 30.57
CA ALA A 327 19.52 11.72 29.84
C ALA A 327 20.32 12.99 29.46
N LYS A 328 21.47 13.23 30.11
CA LYS A 328 22.37 14.35 29.77
C LYS A 328 22.77 14.31 28.30
N LYS A 329 22.91 15.49 27.70
CA LYS A 329 23.13 15.66 26.25
C LYS A 329 24.33 14.85 25.72
N GLU A 330 25.40 14.78 26.50
CA GLU A 330 26.64 14.06 26.19
C GLU A 330 26.52 12.54 26.31
N ASN A 331 25.56 12.04 27.09
CA ASN A 331 25.36 10.63 27.41
C ASN A 331 24.17 10.00 26.68
N ARG A 332 23.23 10.83 26.21
CA ARG A 332 21.94 10.38 25.69
C ARG A 332 22.10 9.37 24.53
N PRO A 333 21.59 8.13 24.66
CA PRO A 333 21.62 7.16 23.59
C PRO A 333 20.91 7.66 22.34
N ASN A 334 21.58 7.55 21.20
CA ASN A 334 21.14 8.13 19.92
C ASN A 334 21.39 7.21 18.70
N GLY A 335 21.54 5.90 18.90
CA GLY A 335 21.61 4.94 17.78
C GLY A 335 20.32 4.93 16.97
N THR A 336 20.37 4.56 15.69
CA THR A 336 19.21 4.63 14.79
C THR A 336 18.58 3.26 14.57
N SER A 337 17.24 3.20 14.48
CA SER A 337 16.54 1.97 14.11
C SER A 337 16.87 1.53 12.69
N GLY A 338 16.82 0.22 12.48
CA GLY A 338 16.80 -0.41 11.16
C GLY A 338 15.37 -0.69 10.71
N SER A 339 15.24 -1.48 9.65
CA SER A 339 13.94 -1.95 9.16
C SER A 339 14.04 -3.35 8.59
N PHE A 340 12.95 -4.11 8.70
CA PHE A 340 12.74 -5.38 8.01
C PHE A 340 11.54 -5.26 7.08
N GLU A 341 11.65 -5.84 5.88
CA GLU A 341 10.54 -6.10 4.96
C GLU A 341 10.72 -7.51 4.37
N SER A 342 9.68 -8.34 4.43
CA SER A 342 9.67 -9.63 3.74
C SER A 342 9.49 -9.48 2.23
N ALA A 343 9.93 -10.48 1.47
CA ALA A 343 9.40 -10.71 0.13
C ALA A 343 7.89 -11.03 0.20
N GLU A 344 7.21 -11.09 -0.94
CA GLU A 344 5.83 -11.57 -0.98
C GLU A 344 5.78 -13.04 -0.52
N ILE A 345 4.95 -13.32 0.48
CA ILE A 345 4.68 -14.67 0.97
C ILE A 345 3.38 -15.15 0.37
N GLU A 346 3.41 -16.23 -0.40
CA GLU A 346 2.20 -16.86 -0.92
C GLU A 346 1.34 -17.41 0.21
N LEU A 347 0.07 -17.01 0.22
CA LEU A 347 -0.98 -17.58 1.05
C LEU A 347 -1.81 -18.53 0.17
N PRO A 348 -1.65 -19.86 0.33
CA PRO A 348 -2.28 -20.82 -0.57
C PRO A 348 -3.81 -20.75 -0.56
N LYS A 349 -4.42 -21.25 -1.63
CA LYS A 349 -5.86 -21.48 -1.68
C LYS A 349 -6.30 -22.43 -0.58
N GLY A 350 -7.50 -22.19 -0.05
CA GLY A 350 -8.15 -23.04 0.95
C GLY A 350 -7.86 -22.69 2.41
N ILE A 351 -6.93 -21.77 2.69
CA ILE A 351 -6.62 -21.35 4.06
C ILE A 351 -7.65 -20.32 4.57
N ASP A 352 -7.99 -20.36 5.86
CA ASP A 352 -8.94 -19.42 6.48
C ASP A 352 -8.24 -18.18 7.05
N SER A 353 -7.02 -18.37 7.54
CA SER A 353 -6.22 -17.35 8.20
C SER A 353 -4.74 -17.69 8.11
N TYR A 354 -3.89 -16.76 8.52
CA TYR A 354 -2.47 -16.97 8.70
C TYR A 354 -2.02 -16.29 9.98
N LYS A 355 -0.98 -16.84 10.60
CA LYS A 355 -0.41 -16.31 11.84
C LYS A 355 0.99 -15.82 11.59
N VAL A 356 1.27 -14.60 12.02
CA VAL A 356 2.60 -14.01 12.00
C VAL A 356 3.18 -14.12 13.40
N ARG A 357 4.41 -14.60 13.51
CA ARG A 357 5.17 -14.70 14.76
C ARG A 357 6.51 -13.98 14.60
N ILE A 358 6.86 -13.16 15.60
CA ILE A 358 8.16 -12.47 15.68
C ILE A 358 8.78 -12.81 17.03
N SER A 359 10.01 -13.31 17.02
CA SER A 359 10.70 -13.83 18.21
C SER A 359 12.21 -13.62 18.15
N CYS A 360 12.92 -14.05 19.20
CA CYS A 360 14.37 -14.17 19.18
C CYS A 360 14.79 -15.40 18.36
N ALA A 361 15.71 -15.23 17.41
CA ALA A 361 16.20 -16.34 16.59
C ALA A 361 17.03 -17.35 17.38
N ASP A 362 17.76 -16.89 18.38
CA ASP A 362 18.50 -17.74 19.30
C ASP A 362 18.49 -17.11 20.70
N SER A 363 17.58 -17.60 21.54
CA SER A 363 17.36 -17.10 22.90
C SER A 363 18.56 -17.26 23.83
N ARG A 364 19.67 -17.88 23.39
CA ARG A 364 20.94 -17.91 24.14
C ARG A 364 21.77 -16.63 23.97
N PHE A 365 21.41 -15.77 23.03
CA PHE A 365 22.14 -14.55 22.67
C PHE A 365 21.20 -13.34 22.64
N THR A 366 20.90 -12.76 23.81
CA THR A 366 20.06 -11.56 23.90
C THR A 366 20.81 -10.26 23.67
N GLY A 367 22.15 -10.29 23.56
CA GLY A 367 22.99 -9.10 23.39
C GLY A 367 23.07 -8.20 24.63
N MET A 368 22.58 -8.66 25.77
CA MET A 368 22.66 -7.95 27.05
C MET A 368 23.56 -8.72 28.00
N SER A 369 24.34 -8.06 28.83
CA SER A 369 25.18 -8.73 29.83
C SER A 369 24.37 -9.57 30.82
N TYR A 370 24.62 -10.89 30.86
CA TYR A 370 24.09 -11.80 31.90
C TYR A 370 24.60 -11.47 33.31
N GLN A 371 25.62 -10.61 33.42
CA GLN A 371 26.20 -10.19 34.68
C GLN A 371 25.64 -8.85 35.18
N ALA A 372 24.69 -8.27 34.46
CA ALA A 372 24.01 -7.06 34.90
C ALA A 372 23.37 -7.26 36.28
N TRP A 373 23.38 -6.19 37.08
CA TRP A 373 22.75 -6.19 38.40
C TRP A 373 21.23 -6.12 38.33
N ASP A 374 20.71 -5.49 37.28
CA ASP A 374 19.29 -5.19 37.10
C ASP A 374 18.67 -6.10 36.02
N GLU A 375 17.35 -6.07 35.90
CA GLU A 375 16.64 -6.69 34.77
C GLU A 375 17.07 -6.05 33.45
N LYS A 376 17.16 -6.88 32.39
CA LYS A 376 17.54 -6.43 31.05
C LYS A 376 16.61 -6.99 29.99
N TYR A 377 16.14 -6.10 29.12
CA TYR A 377 15.18 -6.42 28.08
C TYR A 377 15.77 -6.16 26.70
N ALA A 378 15.48 -7.04 25.75
CA ALA A 378 16.05 -7.01 24.42
C ALA A 378 15.04 -7.31 23.31
N LEU A 379 15.48 -7.11 22.06
CA LEU A 379 14.69 -7.16 20.82
C LEU A 379 13.54 -6.14 20.82
N PRO A 380 13.86 -4.85 20.60
CA PRO A 380 12.87 -3.80 20.56
C PRO A 380 11.93 -3.94 19.35
N ILE A 381 10.64 -3.73 19.58
CA ILE A 381 9.60 -3.61 18.55
C ILE A 381 8.77 -2.36 18.85
N THR A 382 8.62 -1.50 17.86
CA THR A 382 7.65 -0.40 17.87
C THR A 382 6.45 -0.78 17.02
N GLY A 383 5.28 -0.30 17.39
CA GLY A 383 4.08 -0.39 16.56
C GLY A 383 4.09 0.55 15.38
N LEU A 384 4.95 1.58 15.39
CA LEU A 384 5.07 2.57 14.32
C LEU A 384 5.69 1.96 13.07
N ASP A 385 5.06 2.17 11.92
CA ASP A 385 5.44 1.58 10.63
C ASP A 385 5.47 0.05 10.67
N PHE A 386 4.71 -0.57 11.59
CA PHE A 386 4.54 -2.02 11.63
C PHE A 386 3.32 -2.40 10.80
N SER A 387 3.58 -2.90 9.59
CA SER A 387 2.59 -3.20 8.57
C SER A 387 2.53 -4.69 8.25
N ILE A 388 1.30 -5.19 8.09
CA ILE A 388 1.01 -6.51 7.53
C ILE A 388 0.04 -6.29 6.37
N THR A 389 0.47 -6.54 5.14
CA THR A 389 -0.39 -6.30 3.97
C THR A 389 -0.71 -7.59 3.23
N GLN A 390 -1.85 -7.62 2.55
CA GLN A 390 -2.15 -8.62 1.53
C GLN A 390 -2.46 -7.94 0.19
N ASN A 391 -1.95 -8.49 -0.91
CA ASN A 391 -2.33 -8.04 -2.24
C ASN A 391 -3.64 -8.69 -2.71
N THR A 392 -4.30 -8.07 -3.68
CA THR A 392 -5.63 -8.50 -4.16
C THR A 392 -5.60 -9.08 -5.58
N ARG A 393 -4.40 -9.25 -6.17
CA ARG A 393 -4.20 -9.64 -7.57
C ARG A 393 -4.87 -10.94 -8.00
N ASN A 394 -4.94 -11.93 -7.10
CA ASN A 394 -5.66 -13.18 -7.37
C ASN A 394 -7.17 -12.95 -7.54
N VAL A 395 -7.76 -12.13 -6.68
CA VAL A 395 -9.17 -11.74 -6.76
C VAL A 395 -9.42 -10.88 -8.00
N ALA A 396 -8.50 -9.97 -8.31
CA ALA A 396 -8.59 -9.14 -9.51
C ALA A 396 -8.62 -9.99 -10.80
N LYS A 397 -7.71 -10.96 -10.91
CA LYS A 397 -7.69 -11.94 -12.01
C LYS A 397 -9.00 -12.74 -12.08
N MET A 398 -9.49 -13.23 -10.94
CA MET A 398 -10.77 -13.95 -10.87
C MET A 398 -11.95 -13.10 -11.36
N LEU A 399 -12.06 -11.85 -10.90
CA LEU A 399 -13.13 -10.94 -11.33
C LEU A 399 -13.04 -10.64 -12.82
N LEU A 400 -11.84 -10.34 -13.34
CA LEU A 400 -11.66 -10.09 -14.76
C LEU A 400 -12.02 -11.31 -15.61
N SER A 401 -11.70 -12.53 -15.14
CA SER A 401 -12.10 -13.76 -15.81
C SER A 401 -13.62 -13.88 -15.93
N LYS A 402 -14.36 -13.63 -14.84
CA LYS A 402 -15.83 -13.65 -14.87
C LYS A 402 -16.39 -12.58 -15.80
N ILE A 403 -15.82 -11.38 -15.77
CA ILE A 403 -16.22 -10.27 -16.67
C ILE A 403 -15.99 -10.65 -18.13
N TYR A 404 -14.82 -11.22 -18.45
CA TYR A 404 -14.49 -11.71 -19.78
C TYR A 404 -15.54 -12.72 -20.28
N ASP A 405 -15.96 -13.68 -19.44
CA ASP A 405 -16.99 -14.64 -19.80
C ASP A 405 -18.34 -13.94 -20.11
N LYS A 406 -18.71 -12.89 -19.35
CA LYS A 406 -19.92 -12.09 -19.65
C LYS A 406 -19.81 -11.34 -20.97
N LEU A 407 -18.67 -10.71 -21.23
CA LEU A 407 -18.40 -9.99 -22.48
C LEU A 407 -18.42 -10.93 -23.69
N MET A 408 -17.87 -12.13 -23.54
CA MET A 408 -17.93 -13.17 -24.58
C MET A 408 -19.36 -13.65 -24.80
N GLY A 409 -20.16 -13.78 -23.74
CA GLY A 409 -21.57 -14.15 -23.81
C GLY A 409 -22.46 -13.10 -24.49
N SER A 410 -22.15 -11.81 -24.38
CA SER A 410 -22.87 -10.72 -25.05
C SER A 410 -22.28 -10.32 -26.41
N LYS A 411 -21.12 -10.88 -26.79
CA LYS A 411 -20.31 -10.43 -27.93
C LYS A 411 -21.12 -10.30 -29.22
N GLU A 412 -21.87 -11.33 -29.61
CA GLU A 412 -22.63 -11.33 -30.86
C GLU A 412 -23.65 -10.19 -30.92
N GLN A 413 -24.30 -9.90 -29.79
CA GLN A 413 -25.22 -8.79 -29.67
C GLN A 413 -24.51 -7.45 -29.70
N ASP A 414 -23.39 -7.32 -28.98
CA ASP A 414 -22.60 -6.08 -28.90
C ASP A 414 -22.09 -5.64 -30.29
N ILE A 415 -21.63 -6.60 -31.11
CA ILE A 415 -21.06 -6.33 -32.44
C ILE A 415 -22.10 -6.29 -33.57
N SER A 416 -23.36 -6.62 -33.28
CA SER A 416 -24.41 -6.64 -34.30
C SER A 416 -24.61 -5.25 -34.91
N LYS A 417 -24.63 -5.20 -36.25
CA LYS A 417 -24.74 -3.97 -37.04
C LYS A 417 -23.66 -2.91 -36.73
N LYS A 418 -22.49 -3.33 -36.24
CA LYS A 418 -21.34 -2.43 -36.01
C LYS A 418 -20.35 -2.47 -37.17
N THR A 419 -19.54 -1.43 -37.30
CA THR A 419 -18.58 -1.30 -38.40
C THR A 419 -17.41 -2.27 -38.23
N PRO A 420 -16.84 -2.83 -39.32
CA PRO A 420 -15.72 -3.77 -39.24
C PRO A 420 -14.54 -3.27 -38.41
N ASP A 421 -14.17 -1.98 -38.55
CA ASP A 421 -13.05 -1.40 -37.82
C ASP A 421 -13.31 -1.29 -36.31
N SER A 422 -14.54 -0.94 -35.90
CA SER A 422 -14.88 -0.86 -34.47
C SER A 422 -15.03 -2.23 -33.83
N ILE A 423 -15.57 -3.21 -34.57
CA ILE A 423 -15.60 -4.62 -34.17
C ILE A 423 -14.18 -5.12 -33.92
N LYS A 424 -13.27 -4.89 -34.87
CA LYS A 424 -11.88 -5.34 -34.74
C LYS A 424 -11.21 -4.78 -33.49
N LYS A 425 -11.37 -3.48 -33.19
CA LYS A 425 -10.84 -2.87 -31.96
C LYS A 425 -11.37 -3.54 -30.68
N TYR A 426 -12.66 -3.88 -30.65
CA TYR A 426 -13.27 -4.57 -29.52
C TYR A 426 -12.71 -5.99 -29.36
N GLU A 427 -12.61 -6.73 -30.48
CA GLU A 427 -12.05 -8.07 -30.49
C GLU A 427 -10.56 -8.10 -30.11
N ASP A 428 -9.78 -7.14 -30.57
CA ASP A 428 -8.37 -6.99 -30.20
C ASP A 428 -8.24 -6.80 -28.68
N LYS A 429 -9.07 -5.97 -28.05
CA LYS A 429 -9.08 -5.79 -26.58
C LYS A 429 -9.56 -7.01 -25.82
N LEU A 430 -10.54 -7.75 -26.33
CA LEU A 430 -10.92 -9.05 -25.75
C LEU A 430 -9.76 -10.06 -25.82
N ASN A 431 -9.00 -10.08 -26.91
CA ASN A 431 -7.83 -10.95 -27.05
C ASN A 431 -6.67 -10.55 -26.12
N GLU A 432 -6.47 -9.25 -25.90
CA GLU A 432 -5.53 -8.75 -24.88
C GLU A 432 -5.90 -9.24 -23.48
N ILE A 433 -7.19 -9.13 -23.09
CA ILE A 433 -7.69 -9.67 -21.82
C ILE A 433 -7.46 -11.18 -21.74
N LYS A 434 -7.79 -11.92 -22.80
CA LYS A 434 -7.57 -13.37 -22.83
C LYS A 434 -6.10 -13.72 -22.60
N THR A 435 -5.19 -13.03 -23.30
CA THR A 435 -3.74 -13.21 -23.14
C THR A 435 -3.28 -12.91 -21.71
N LEU A 436 -3.82 -11.85 -21.11
CA LEU A 436 -3.55 -11.46 -19.73
C LEU A 436 -4.05 -12.51 -18.71
N LEU A 437 -5.22 -13.13 -18.97
CA LEU A 437 -5.78 -14.18 -18.12
C LEU A 437 -5.03 -15.51 -18.27
N ASP A 438 -4.63 -15.86 -19.49
CA ASP A 438 -3.88 -17.09 -19.80
C ASP A 438 -2.42 -17.04 -19.32
N SER A 439 -1.91 -15.84 -18.98
CA SER A 439 -0.58 -15.67 -18.40
C SER A 439 -0.40 -16.47 -17.12
N LYS A 440 0.72 -17.20 -17.04
CA LYS A 440 1.19 -17.87 -15.82
C LYS A 440 1.70 -16.87 -14.79
N GLU A 441 2.26 -15.76 -15.25
CA GLU A 441 2.69 -14.67 -14.40
C GLU A 441 1.47 -13.86 -13.96
N LEU A 442 1.31 -13.70 -12.66
CA LEU A 442 0.22 -12.96 -12.05
C LEU A 442 0.54 -11.47 -12.09
N LYS A 443 -0.35 -10.68 -12.67
CA LYS A 443 -0.18 -9.23 -12.81
C LYS A 443 -0.75 -8.47 -11.61
N SER A 444 -0.45 -7.18 -11.52
CA SER A 444 -0.96 -6.31 -10.47
C SER A 444 -2.49 -6.14 -10.56
N THR A 445 -3.13 -5.76 -9.47
CA THR A 445 -4.57 -5.47 -9.48
C THR A 445 -4.87 -4.30 -10.41
N LYS A 446 -4.00 -3.30 -10.43
CA LYS A 446 -4.06 -2.18 -11.38
C LYS A 446 -4.07 -2.65 -12.85
N GLU A 447 -3.18 -3.55 -13.25
CA GLU A 447 -3.15 -4.04 -14.65
C GLU A 447 -4.46 -4.72 -15.05
N TYR A 448 -5.06 -5.52 -14.16
CA TYR A 448 -6.37 -6.13 -14.43
C TYR A 448 -7.49 -5.08 -14.54
N LYS A 449 -7.44 -4.01 -13.74
CA LYS A 449 -8.40 -2.88 -13.84
C LYS A 449 -8.23 -2.10 -15.13
N ASP A 450 -6.99 -1.84 -15.53
CA ASP A 450 -6.70 -1.10 -16.77
C ASP A 450 -7.24 -1.89 -17.98
N ALA A 451 -7.02 -3.20 -18.02
CA ALA A 451 -7.57 -4.07 -19.07
C ALA A 451 -9.11 -4.06 -19.10
N LEU A 452 -9.77 -4.06 -17.94
CA LEU A 452 -11.22 -3.90 -17.84
C LEU A 452 -11.68 -2.55 -18.40
N ASN A 453 -11.03 -1.45 -18.00
CA ASN A 453 -11.43 -0.12 -18.42
C ASN A 453 -11.27 0.05 -19.94
N ASP A 454 -10.17 -0.44 -20.50
CA ASP A 454 -9.91 -0.40 -21.94
C ASP A 454 -11.03 -1.09 -22.75
N VAL A 455 -11.44 -2.29 -22.36
CA VAL A 455 -12.47 -3.03 -23.13
C VAL A 455 -13.86 -2.41 -22.99
N LEU A 456 -14.20 -1.89 -21.80
CA LEU A 456 -15.49 -1.23 -21.57
C LEU A 456 -15.57 0.10 -22.31
N GLU A 457 -14.48 0.85 -22.39
CA GLU A 457 -14.40 2.07 -23.18
C GLU A 457 -14.71 1.80 -24.66
N ILE A 458 -14.16 0.71 -25.22
CA ILE A 458 -14.49 0.33 -26.60
C ILE A 458 -15.97 -0.05 -26.71
N LYS A 459 -16.44 -0.93 -25.82
CA LYS A 459 -17.80 -1.47 -25.85
C LYS A 459 -18.86 -0.37 -25.73
N ASP A 460 -18.69 0.54 -24.78
CA ASP A 460 -19.72 1.49 -24.39
C ASP A 460 -19.66 2.80 -25.20
N HIS A 461 -18.49 3.13 -25.78
CA HIS A 461 -18.28 4.43 -26.42
C HIS A 461 -17.67 4.40 -27.82
N GLN A 462 -16.99 3.32 -28.24
CA GLN A 462 -16.28 3.29 -29.54
C GLN A 462 -16.82 2.27 -30.55
N LEU A 463 -17.82 1.47 -30.19
CA LEU A 463 -18.58 0.65 -31.13
C LEU A 463 -19.47 1.53 -32.02
N VAL A 464 -19.10 1.63 -33.31
CA VAL A 464 -19.78 2.51 -34.26
C VAL A 464 -20.87 1.75 -35.01
N SER A 465 -22.08 2.30 -35.03
CA SER A 465 -23.20 1.75 -35.79
C SER A 465 -22.99 1.93 -37.29
N THR A 466 -23.02 0.83 -38.05
CA THR A 466 -22.98 0.85 -39.52
C THR A 466 -24.19 1.57 -40.08
N GLU A 467 -25.35 1.37 -39.47
CA GLU A 467 -26.61 2.03 -39.82
C GLU A 467 -26.48 3.56 -39.72
N THR A 468 -25.98 4.04 -38.57
CA THR A 468 -25.76 5.49 -38.36
C THR A 468 -24.73 6.06 -39.34
N MET A 469 -23.65 5.33 -39.62
CA MET A 469 -22.67 5.75 -40.63
C MET A 469 -23.28 5.84 -42.03
N ALA A 470 -24.08 4.85 -42.42
CA ALA A 470 -24.74 4.82 -43.73
C ALA A 470 -25.77 5.96 -43.88
N ILE A 471 -26.56 6.22 -42.84
CA ILE A 471 -27.51 7.34 -42.80
C ILE A 471 -26.78 8.68 -42.94
N ASN A 472 -25.71 8.90 -42.15
CA ASN A 472 -24.92 10.12 -42.23
C ASN A 472 -24.34 10.36 -43.64
N GLU A 473 -23.91 9.29 -44.33
CA GLU A 473 -23.41 9.39 -45.69
C GLU A 473 -24.51 9.76 -46.70
N ILE A 474 -25.70 9.15 -46.58
CA ILE A 474 -26.87 9.51 -47.40
C ILE A 474 -27.26 10.97 -47.19
N GLU A 475 -27.27 11.44 -45.95
CA GLU A 475 -27.54 12.83 -45.62
C GLU A 475 -26.50 13.78 -46.21
N ARG A 476 -25.21 13.42 -46.14
CA ARG A 476 -24.11 14.18 -46.73
C ARG A 476 -24.26 14.29 -48.24
N VAL A 477 -24.45 13.18 -48.94
CA VAL A 477 -24.61 13.14 -50.41
C VAL A 477 -25.84 13.92 -50.85
N ALA A 478 -26.97 13.76 -50.16
CA ALA A 478 -28.18 14.52 -50.44
C ALA A 478 -27.96 16.03 -50.25
N LYS A 479 -27.28 16.45 -49.19
CA LYS A 479 -26.95 17.86 -48.91
C LYS A 479 -26.06 18.45 -50.00
N GLU A 480 -24.99 17.75 -50.37
CA GLU A 480 -24.10 18.20 -51.45
C GLU A 480 -24.85 18.35 -52.78
N LYS A 481 -25.70 17.38 -53.11
CA LYS A 481 -26.52 17.45 -54.33
C LYS A 481 -27.51 18.62 -54.28
N ILE A 482 -28.17 18.87 -53.15
CA ILE A 482 -29.08 20.01 -52.99
C ILE A 482 -28.33 21.34 -53.19
N GLU A 483 -27.12 21.49 -52.67
CA GLU A 483 -26.31 22.70 -52.86
C GLU A 483 -25.87 22.87 -54.33
N GLU A 484 -25.55 21.79 -55.04
CA GLU A 484 -25.31 21.82 -56.49
C GLU A 484 -26.54 22.37 -57.26
N ILE A 485 -27.74 21.88 -56.92
CA ILE A 485 -29.00 22.32 -57.53
C ILE A 485 -29.30 23.79 -57.24
N LYS A 486 -29.13 24.23 -56.00
CA LYS A 486 -29.34 25.64 -55.61
C LYS A 486 -28.45 26.58 -56.40
N ASN A 487 -27.19 26.19 -56.61
CA ASN A 487 -26.19 27.00 -57.33
C ASN A 487 -26.31 26.91 -58.86
N ASN A 488 -27.13 26.01 -59.40
CA ASN A 488 -27.30 25.84 -60.84
C ASN A 488 -28.03 27.06 -61.46
N LYS A 489 -27.34 27.80 -62.34
CA LYS A 489 -27.86 28.99 -63.02
C LYS A 489 -28.82 28.68 -64.16
N ASN A 490 -28.84 27.44 -64.65
CA ASN A 490 -29.65 27.04 -65.81
C ASN A 490 -31.09 26.63 -65.43
N LEU A 491 -31.39 26.53 -64.14
CA LEU A 491 -32.71 26.12 -63.63
C LEU A 491 -33.53 27.32 -63.15
N SER A 492 -34.85 27.24 -63.30
CA SER A 492 -35.83 28.13 -62.64
C SER A 492 -35.96 27.79 -61.15
N ASP A 493 -36.52 28.71 -60.35
CA ASP A 493 -36.73 28.45 -58.92
C ASP A 493 -37.74 27.31 -58.69
N LYS A 494 -38.72 27.18 -59.58
CA LYS A 494 -39.67 26.07 -59.56
C LYS A 494 -38.98 24.74 -59.86
N GLU A 495 -38.16 24.68 -60.92
CA GLU A 495 -37.39 23.49 -61.27
C GLU A 495 -36.47 23.07 -60.11
N LYS A 496 -35.79 24.02 -59.46
CA LYS A 496 -34.95 23.74 -58.29
C LYS A 496 -35.74 23.13 -57.15
N ASN A 497 -36.89 23.71 -56.80
CA ASN A 497 -37.72 23.22 -55.70
C ASN A 497 -38.22 21.79 -55.96
N ASP A 498 -38.71 21.50 -57.16
CA ASP A 498 -39.18 20.16 -57.56
C ASP A 498 -38.06 19.11 -57.47
N ILE A 499 -36.83 19.48 -57.86
CA ILE A 499 -35.66 18.58 -57.79
C ILE A 499 -35.21 18.36 -56.34
N ILE A 500 -35.18 19.42 -55.53
CA ILE A 500 -34.81 19.34 -54.11
C ILE A 500 -35.81 18.44 -53.36
N GLU A 501 -37.10 18.57 -53.64
CA GLU A 501 -38.14 17.69 -53.08
C GLU A 501 -37.90 16.23 -53.47
N LYS A 502 -37.57 15.97 -54.75
CA LYS A 502 -37.22 14.62 -55.23
C LYS A 502 -35.98 14.05 -54.51
N ILE A 503 -34.94 14.87 -54.26
CA ILE A 503 -33.76 14.45 -53.50
C ILE A 503 -34.15 14.10 -52.06
N ASN A 504 -34.93 14.96 -51.39
CA ASN A 504 -35.38 14.71 -50.01
C ASN A 504 -36.25 13.44 -49.90
N ASN A 505 -37.15 13.21 -50.85
CA ASN A 505 -37.96 11.99 -50.89
C ASN A 505 -37.11 10.73 -51.07
N LYS A 506 -36.07 10.77 -51.92
CA LYS A 506 -35.13 9.65 -52.07
C LYS A 506 -34.29 9.44 -50.81
N LYS A 507 -33.79 10.51 -50.20
CA LYS A 507 -33.06 10.47 -48.92
C LYS A 507 -33.88 9.78 -47.84
N GLN A 508 -35.15 10.14 -47.68
CA GLN A 508 -36.02 9.54 -46.67
C GLN A 508 -36.29 8.05 -46.94
N LYS A 509 -36.56 7.67 -48.19
CA LYS A 509 -36.68 6.25 -48.57
C LYS A 509 -35.40 5.46 -48.31
N ALA A 510 -34.24 6.06 -48.58
CA ALA A 510 -32.95 5.43 -48.30
C ALA A 510 -32.75 5.15 -46.81
N ILE A 511 -33.08 6.11 -45.94
CA ILE A 511 -33.02 5.95 -44.48
C ILE A 511 -33.94 4.81 -44.03
N GLU A 512 -35.21 4.81 -44.47
CA GLU A 512 -36.18 3.76 -44.11
C GLU A 512 -35.74 2.36 -44.57
N GLU A 513 -35.09 2.25 -45.73
CA GLU A 513 -34.56 0.97 -46.22
C GLU A 513 -33.31 0.52 -45.46
N ILE A 514 -32.46 1.45 -45.03
CA ILE A 514 -31.27 1.17 -44.21
C ILE A 514 -31.69 0.70 -42.81
N GLU A 515 -32.66 1.35 -42.16
CA GLU A 515 -33.17 0.95 -40.84
C GLU A 515 -33.79 -0.45 -40.85
N LYS A 516 -34.41 -0.85 -41.97
CA LYS A 516 -35.02 -2.17 -42.16
C LYS A 516 -34.01 -3.28 -42.51
N ALA A 517 -32.77 -2.91 -42.85
CA ALA A 517 -31.76 -3.87 -43.25
C ALA A 517 -31.41 -4.82 -42.09
N LYS A 518 -31.19 -6.10 -42.43
CA LYS A 518 -30.99 -7.17 -41.44
C LYS A 518 -29.55 -7.24 -40.93
N ASP A 519 -28.60 -6.91 -41.79
CA ASP A 519 -27.18 -7.03 -41.51
C ASP A 519 -26.36 -5.91 -42.17
N ASN A 520 -25.05 -5.89 -41.89
CA ASN A 520 -24.13 -4.90 -42.44
C ASN A 520 -24.02 -4.96 -43.97
N ALA A 521 -24.14 -6.14 -44.59
CA ALA A 521 -24.01 -6.28 -46.04
C ALA A 521 -25.21 -5.63 -46.74
N GLU A 522 -26.42 -5.84 -46.21
CA GLU A 522 -27.63 -5.19 -46.70
C GLU A 522 -27.57 -3.68 -46.46
N ILE A 523 -27.14 -3.21 -45.28
CA ILE A 523 -26.96 -1.77 -45.01
C ILE A 523 -26.04 -1.11 -46.05
N LEU A 524 -24.85 -1.70 -46.27
CA LEU A 524 -23.86 -1.15 -47.19
C LEU A 524 -24.32 -1.21 -48.66
N GLN A 525 -25.04 -2.26 -49.05
CA GLN A 525 -25.64 -2.37 -50.38
C GLN A 525 -26.70 -1.29 -50.61
N LYS A 526 -27.59 -1.08 -49.63
CA LYS A 526 -28.62 -0.04 -49.68
C LYS A 526 -28.00 1.34 -49.75
N GLN A 527 -27.01 1.62 -48.91
CA GLN A 527 -26.23 2.86 -48.95
C GLN A 527 -25.66 3.10 -50.35
N ALA A 528 -24.92 2.14 -50.92
CA ALA A 528 -24.30 2.28 -52.23
C ALA A 528 -25.33 2.55 -53.35
N SER A 529 -26.43 1.79 -53.37
CA SER A 529 -27.52 1.96 -54.35
C SER A 529 -28.15 3.35 -54.26
N TRP A 530 -28.47 3.81 -53.06
CA TRP A 530 -29.14 5.10 -52.88
C TRP A 530 -28.22 6.30 -53.11
N VAL A 531 -26.93 6.18 -52.76
CA VAL A 531 -25.91 7.18 -53.13
C VAL A 531 -25.84 7.32 -54.66
N GLU A 532 -25.82 6.22 -55.39
CA GLU A 532 -25.84 6.24 -56.86
C GLU A 532 -27.12 6.88 -57.42
N GLU A 533 -28.28 6.52 -56.85
CA GLU A 533 -29.57 7.06 -57.26
C GLU A 533 -29.72 8.58 -57.04
N ILE A 534 -29.13 9.12 -55.97
CA ILE A 534 -29.12 10.56 -55.69
C ILE A 534 -28.16 11.26 -56.67
N ASN A 535 -26.98 10.69 -56.89
CA ASN A 535 -25.98 11.26 -57.80
C ASN A 535 -26.43 11.27 -59.27
N LYS A 536 -27.26 10.30 -59.70
CA LYS A 536 -27.86 10.25 -61.05
C LYS A 536 -28.84 11.39 -61.35
N ILE A 537 -29.22 12.21 -60.37
CA ILE A 537 -30.12 13.35 -60.58
C ILE A 537 -29.36 14.47 -61.30
N ASN A 538 -29.42 14.46 -62.64
CA ASN A 538 -28.84 15.50 -63.50
C ASN A 538 -29.95 16.32 -64.16
N PRO A 539 -30.23 17.54 -63.69
CA PRO A 539 -31.28 18.38 -64.24
C PRO A 539 -30.90 18.98 -65.60
N VAL A 540 -31.88 19.11 -66.49
CA VAL A 540 -31.77 19.92 -67.71
C VAL A 540 -32.81 21.04 -67.60
N GLY A 541 -32.37 22.29 -67.68
CA GLY A 541 -33.26 23.45 -67.59
C GLY A 541 -34.17 23.54 -68.81
N LYS A 542 -35.47 23.33 -68.61
CA LYS A 542 -36.49 23.38 -69.66
C LYS A 542 -37.20 24.72 -69.68
N ASP A 543 -37.35 25.37 -68.52
CA ASP A 543 -38.05 26.66 -68.42
C ASP A 543 -37.22 27.80 -69.01
N LYS A 544 -35.91 27.85 -68.72
CA LYS A 544 -35.01 28.87 -69.30
C LYS A 544 -34.71 28.64 -70.78
N ALA A 545 -34.82 27.40 -71.27
CA ALA A 545 -34.70 27.08 -72.70
C ALA A 545 -35.95 27.47 -73.51
N LYS A 546 -37.10 27.71 -72.86
CA LYS A 546 -38.33 28.23 -73.48
C LYS A 546 -38.45 29.76 -73.41
N ALA A 547 -37.65 30.41 -72.57
CA ALA A 547 -37.65 31.85 -72.37
C ALA A 547 -36.48 32.58 -73.09
N ALA A 548 -35.53 31.83 -73.62
CA ALA A 548 -34.50 32.28 -74.57
C ALA A 548 -35.00 32.06 -76.00
#